data_AF-A0A963E6F9-F1
#
_entry.id   AF-A0A963E6F9-F1
#
_cell.length_a   1.000
_cell.length_b   1.000
_cell.length_c   1.000
_cell.angle_alpha   90.00
_cell.angle_beta   90.00
_cell.angle_gamma   90.00
#
_symmetry.space_group_name_H-M   'P 1'
#
loop_
_entity.id
_entity.type
_entity.pdbx_description
1 polymer ?
#
loop_
_entity_poly.entity_id
_entity_poly.type
_entity_poly.pdbx_seq_one_letter_code
_entity_poly.pdbx_strand_id
1 'polypeptide(L)'
;MNRGLLFVLLWPALAAAWEEEPAIAFILAYNPVVQAQRHATAAYRPPGGLRRVMEHTAFYVRAASGTSTTISEGGDTTTSSPMTVGIQLNIPLSSPKEQREFAQQALAEATRIDEIRGRVLTDLAKLRELEAERAAVQTRLDFHRSKADWLQERVKKGYEGDVEKLWEAAQKQNTEAAAVQRLDLLLAAQRRQVAHLAGEQWEPLFNYLANQGKLPE
;
A
#
# COMPACT_ATOMS: atom_id res chain seq x y z
N MET A 1 29.87 -7.94 -40.67
CA MET A 1 29.65 -6.83 -39.74
C MET A 1 28.35 -7.12 -38.98
N ASN A 2 28.44 -7.99 -37.96
CA ASN A 2 27.27 -8.60 -37.33
C ASN A 2 26.81 -7.77 -36.12
N ARG A 3 25.80 -6.92 -36.34
CA ARG A 3 25.13 -6.12 -35.30
C ARG A 3 24.08 -6.91 -34.48
N GLY A 4 24.16 -8.24 -34.47
CA GLY A 4 23.14 -9.10 -33.86
C GLY A 4 23.49 -9.67 -32.48
N LEU A 5 24.73 -9.48 -31.97
CA LEU A 5 25.23 -10.26 -30.84
C LEU A 5 25.29 -9.51 -29.50
N LEU A 6 24.74 -8.30 -29.40
CA LEU A 6 24.87 -7.43 -28.22
C LEU A 6 23.62 -7.37 -27.33
N PHE A 7 22.50 -8.02 -27.69
CA PHE A 7 21.27 -7.97 -26.89
C PHE A 7 21.07 -9.16 -25.93
N VAL A 8 21.94 -10.17 -25.94
CA VAL A 8 21.81 -11.34 -25.04
C VAL A 8 22.61 -11.16 -23.73
N LEU A 9 23.54 -10.21 -23.67
CA LEU A 9 24.36 -9.93 -22.47
C LEU A 9 23.71 -8.97 -21.47
N LEU A 10 22.49 -8.50 -21.75
CA LEU A 10 21.73 -7.55 -20.93
C LEU A 10 20.42 -8.16 -20.42
N TRP A 11 20.42 -9.48 -20.24
CA TRP A 11 19.50 -10.17 -19.34
C TRP A 11 20.18 -10.19 -17.95
N PRO A 12 20.11 -9.11 -17.13
CA PRO A 12 20.28 -9.35 -15.71
C PRO A 12 19.16 -10.33 -15.35
N ALA A 13 19.47 -11.28 -14.49
CA ALA A 13 18.53 -12.24 -13.95
C ALA A 13 17.09 -11.70 -13.88
N LEU A 14 16.28 -12.04 -14.88
CA LEU A 14 14.86 -12.33 -14.71
C LEU A 14 14.79 -13.60 -13.85
N ALA A 15 15.42 -13.55 -12.67
CA ALA A 15 15.00 -14.33 -11.55
C ALA A 15 13.53 -13.97 -11.40
N ALA A 16 12.68 -14.98 -11.29
CA ALA A 16 11.31 -14.83 -10.84
C ALA A 16 11.34 -14.05 -9.52
N ALA A 17 11.28 -12.74 -9.63
CA ALA A 17 11.42 -11.78 -8.56
C ALA A 17 10.21 -10.88 -8.72
N TRP A 18 9.29 -11.02 -7.79
CA TRP A 18 8.14 -10.16 -7.61
C TRP A 18 8.48 -8.68 -7.91
N GLU A 19 7.56 -8.01 -8.61
CA GLU A 19 7.67 -6.59 -8.93
C GLU A 19 7.27 -5.74 -7.70
N GLU A 20 8.01 -4.65 -7.46
CA GLU A 20 7.80 -3.74 -6.32
C GLU A 20 6.50 -2.94 -6.46
N GLU A 21 6.22 -2.45 -7.67
CA GLU A 21 5.07 -1.60 -7.95
C GLU A 21 3.72 -2.24 -7.61
N PRO A 22 3.41 -3.48 -8.05
CA PRO A 22 2.15 -4.13 -7.67
C PRO A 22 2.11 -4.51 -6.18
N ALA A 23 3.25 -4.83 -5.55
CA ALA A 23 3.30 -5.08 -4.11
C ALA A 23 2.92 -3.82 -3.30
N ILE A 24 3.46 -2.67 -3.68
CA ILE A 24 3.15 -1.38 -3.02
C ILE A 24 1.69 -1.01 -3.25
N ALA A 25 1.19 -1.13 -4.49
CA ALA A 25 -0.20 -0.83 -4.81
C ALA A 25 -1.16 -1.70 -3.98
N PHE A 26 -0.86 -3.00 -3.85
CA PHE A 26 -1.64 -3.93 -3.06
C PHE A 26 -1.62 -3.57 -1.56
N ILE A 27 -0.44 -3.27 -1.00
CA ILE A 27 -0.32 -2.84 0.40
C ILE A 27 -1.14 -1.57 0.64
N LEU A 28 -1.02 -0.55 -0.22
CA LEU A 28 -1.76 0.70 -0.05
C LEU A 28 -3.28 0.55 -0.21
N ALA A 29 -3.75 -0.45 -0.96
CA ALA A 29 -5.17 -0.77 -1.09
C ALA A 29 -5.75 -1.39 0.20
N TYR A 30 -5.02 -2.31 0.83
CA TYR A 30 -5.51 -3.11 1.97
C TYR A 30 -4.96 -2.69 3.33
N ASN A 31 -4.10 -1.68 3.39
CA ASN A 31 -3.52 -1.22 4.64
C ASN A 31 -4.61 -0.66 5.60
N PRO A 32 -4.72 -1.19 6.84
CA PRO A 32 -5.79 -0.80 7.76
C PRO A 32 -5.67 0.66 8.22
N VAL A 33 -4.46 1.23 8.29
CA VAL A 33 -4.25 2.64 8.64
C VAL A 33 -4.73 3.54 7.52
N VAL A 34 -4.43 3.19 6.26
CA VAL A 34 -4.93 3.93 5.09
C VAL A 34 -6.46 3.85 5.02
N GLN A 35 -7.05 2.69 5.26
CA GLN A 35 -8.50 2.53 5.29
C GLN A 35 -9.15 3.35 6.42
N ALA A 36 -8.59 3.32 7.64
CA ALA A 36 -9.09 4.13 8.75
C ALA A 36 -9.02 5.65 8.44
N GLN A 37 -7.95 6.11 7.79
CA GLN A 37 -7.82 7.50 7.35
C GLN A 37 -8.84 7.87 6.28
N ARG A 38 -9.05 7.01 5.26
CA ARG A 38 -10.09 7.19 4.24
C ARG A 38 -11.50 7.26 4.85
N HIS A 39 -11.77 6.45 5.88
CA HIS A 39 -13.04 6.52 6.61
C HIS A 39 -13.18 7.83 7.40
N ALA A 40 -12.11 8.28 8.04
CA ALA A 40 -12.10 9.57 8.73
C ALA A 40 -12.33 10.73 7.75
N THR A 41 -11.64 10.78 6.61
CA THR A 41 -11.81 11.84 5.61
C THR A 41 -13.17 11.77 4.90
N ALA A 42 -13.72 10.57 4.70
CA ALA A 42 -15.08 10.41 4.16
C ALA A 42 -16.16 11.03 5.07
N ALA A 43 -15.97 11.03 6.40
CA ALA A 43 -16.90 11.66 7.33
C ALA A 43 -16.94 13.20 7.19
N TYR A 44 -15.86 13.82 6.72
CA TYR A 44 -15.77 15.26 6.47
C TYR A 44 -16.03 15.63 5.01
N ARG A 45 -16.33 14.66 4.14
CA ARG A 45 -16.67 14.93 2.74
C ARG A 45 -18.01 15.66 2.70
N PRO A 46 -18.07 16.91 2.17
CA PRO A 46 -19.32 17.64 2.12
C PRO A 46 -20.35 16.88 1.27
N PRO A 47 -21.61 16.77 1.72
CA PRO A 47 -22.66 16.14 0.92
C PRO A 47 -22.81 16.88 -0.41
N GLY A 48 -22.87 16.12 -1.50
CA GLY A 48 -23.06 16.66 -2.85
C GLY A 48 -24.34 17.49 -2.96
N GLY A 49 -24.34 18.47 -3.87
CA GLY A 49 -25.33 19.56 -3.93
C GLY A 49 -26.79 19.13 -3.84
N LEU A 50 -27.18 17.99 -4.43
CA LEU A 50 -28.57 17.52 -4.42
C LEU A 50 -29.05 17.04 -3.04
N ARG A 51 -28.18 16.38 -2.27
CA ARG A 51 -28.50 15.87 -0.91
C ARG A 51 -28.53 17.01 0.11
N ARG A 52 -27.65 18.00 -0.06
CA ARG A 52 -27.60 19.21 0.76
C ARG A 52 -28.83 20.12 0.56
N VAL A 53 -29.35 20.22 -0.67
CA VAL A 53 -30.60 20.94 -0.93
C VAL A 53 -31.80 20.22 -0.29
N MET A 54 -31.81 18.89 -0.27
CA MET A 54 -32.84 18.12 0.43
C MET A 54 -32.79 18.28 1.96
N GLU A 55 -31.60 18.30 2.56
CA GLU A 55 -31.43 18.44 4.02
C GLU A 55 -31.84 19.85 4.53
N HIS A 56 -31.89 20.85 3.66
CA HIS A 56 -32.20 22.24 4.02
C HIS A 56 -33.43 22.83 3.32
N THR A 57 -34.23 21.99 2.64
CA THR A 57 -35.55 22.37 2.14
C THR A 57 -36.57 22.23 3.28
N ALA A 58 -36.89 23.35 3.93
CA ALA A 58 -37.96 23.40 4.92
C ALA A 58 -39.26 23.84 4.22
N PHE A 59 -40.22 22.93 4.13
CA PHE A 59 -41.58 23.26 3.76
C PHE A 59 -42.29 23.78 5.00
N TYR A 60 -42.61 25.07 5.02
CA TYR A 60 -43.39 25.66 6.10
C TYR A 60 -44.75 26.11 5.56
N VAL A 61 -45.82 25.64 6.19
CA VAL A 61 -47.16 26.16 5.97
C VAL A 61 -47.43 27.13 7.10
N ARG A 62 -47.23 28.43 6.85
CA ARG A 62 -47.57 29.47 7.83
C ARG A 62 -49.02 29.89 7.63
N ALA A 63 -49.93 29.20 8.32
CA ALA A 63 -51.28 29.71 8.52
C ALA A 63 -51.22 30.86 9.54
N ALA A 64 -51.06 32.09 9.07
CA ALA A 64 -51.21 33.26 9.91
C ALA A 64 -52.72 33.56 10.03
N SER A 65 -53.34 33.20 11.15
CA SER A 65 -54.67 33.72 11.52
C SER A 65 -54.53 35.14 12.07
N GLY A 66 -54.04 36.05 11.23
CA GLY A 66 -54.01 37.49 11.51
C GLY A 66 -55.00 38.16 10.58
N THR A 67 -55.98 38.86 11.14
CA THR A 67 -56.85 39.78 10.39
C THR A 67 -55.97 40.88 9.81
N SER A 68 -55.71 40.81 8.50
CA SER A 68 -55.07 41.91 7.77
C SER A 68 -56.18 42.76 7.17
N THR A 69 -56.45 43.91 7.77
CA THR A 69 -57.37 44.92 7.22
C THR A 69 -56.59 45.80 6.26
N THR A 70 -56.71 45.56 4.96
CA THR A 70 -56.30 46.54 3.95
C THR A 70 -57.46 47.49 3.72
N ILE A 71 -57.29 48.76 4.06
CA ILE A 71 -58.28 49.81 3.79
C ILE A 71 -58.09 50.23 2.34
N SER A 72 -59.06 49.91 1.48
CA SER A 72 -59.12 50.45 0.12
C SER A 72 -59.51 51.93 0.19
N GLU A 73 -58.92 52.77 -0.67
CA GLU A 73 -59.13 54.23 -0.73
C GLU A 73 -60.60 54.64 -1.04
N GLY A 74 -61.48 53.67 -1.32
CA GLY A 74 -62.93 53.82 -1.51
C GLY A 74 -63.80 53.38 -0.32
N GLY A 75 -63.25 53.17 0.87
CA GLY A 75 -64.04 53.02 2.11
C GLY A 75 -64.74 51.67 2.31
N ASP A 76 -64.29 50.60 1.65
CA ASP A 76 -64.84 49.25 1.86
C ASP A 76 -63.77 48.32 2.48
N THR A 77 -64.11 47.72 3.63
CA THR A 77 -63.17 46.90 4.43
C THR A 77 -63.32 45.44 4.03
N THR A 78 -62.44 44.94 3.17
CA THR A 78 -62.41 43.51 2.82
C THR A 78 -61.55 42.75 3.83
N THR A 79 -62.18 41.94 4.68
CA THR A 79 -61.47 41.04 5.61
C THR A 79 -61.10 39.76 4.87
N SER A 80 -59.82 39.60 4.47
CA SER A 80 -59.32 38.34 3.91
C SER A 80 -58.34 37.69 4.87
N SER A 81 -58.47 36.39 5.10
CA SER A 81 -57.50 35.59 5.86
C SER A 81 -56.36 35.20 4.92
N PRO A 82 -55.14 35.75 5.06
CA PRO A 82 -54.05 35.40 4.17
C PRO A 82 -53.54 33.98 4.49
N MET A 83 -53.87 33.01 3.65
CA MET A 83 -53.20 31.72 3.66
C MET A 83 -51.92 31.84 2.82
N THR A 84 -50.76 31.90 3.48
CA THR A 84 -49.46 31.92 2.80
C THR A 84 -48.85 30.50 2.82
N VAL A 85 -48.85 29.85 1.66
CA VAL A 85 -48.07 28.63 1.42
C VAL A 85 -46.76 29.06 0.75
N GLY A 86 -45.63 28.81 1.42
CA GLY A 86 -44.31 29.17 0.92
C GLY A 86 -43.33 28.01 1.04
N ILE A 87 -42.34 27.97 0.16
CA ILE A 87 -41.22 27.03 0.23
C ILE A 87 -39.99 27.86 0.60
N GLN A 88 -39.39 27.63 1.77
CA GLN A 88 -38.07 28.22 2.07
C GLN A 88 -37.00 27.30 1.52
N LEU A 89 -36.29 27.80 0.51
CA LEU A 89 -35.04 27.21 0.06
C LEU A 89 -33.92 27.96 0.78
N ASN A 90 -33.38 27.39 1.85
CA ASN A 90 -32.15 27.89 2.45
C ASN A 90 -30.98 27.26 1.69
N ILE A 91 -30.28 28.03 0.84
CA ILE A 91 -29.11 27.56 0.09
C ILE A 91 -27.88 27.90 0.93
N PRO A 92 -27.31 26.94 1.70
CA PRO A 92 -26.03 27.19 2.34
C PRO A 92 -24.96 27.26 1.25
N LEU A 93 -24.42 28.46 1.04
CA LEU A 93 -23.13 28.63 0.37
C LEU A 93 -22.12 27.86 1.22
N SER A 94 -21.42 26.88 0.64
CA SER A 94 -20.38 26.13 1.34
C SER A 94 -19.45 27.14 2.02
N SER A 95 -19.36 27.09 3.35
CA SER A 95 -18.46 27.98 4.07
C SER A 95 -17.04 27.70 3.57
N PRO A 96 -16.23 28.72 3.23
CA PRO A 96 -14.80 28.54 2.93
C PRO A 96 -14.06 27.78 4.05
N LYS A 97 -14.60 27.74 5.27
CA LYS A 97 -14.06 26.96 6.39
C LYS A 97 -14.18 25.45 6.19
N GLU A 98 -15.36 24.95 5.77
CA GLU A 98 -15.57 23.50 5.54
C GLU A 98 -14.66 22.98 4.42
N GLN A 99 -14.48 23.77 3.35
CA GLN A 99 -13.55 23.41 2.27
C GLN A 99 -12.09 23.38 2.73
N ARG A 100 -11.70 24.31 3.62
CA ARG A 100 -10.35 24.34 4.19
C ARG A 100 -10.12 23.16 5.14
N GLU A 101 -11.10 22.81 5.96
CA GLU A 101 -11.04 21.67 6.88
C GLU A 101 -10.92 20.35 6.11
N PHE A 102 -11.71 20.16 5.05
CA PHE A 102 -11.57 19.01 4.16
C PHE A 102 -10.20 18.98 3.47
N ALA A 103 -9.72 20.12 2.93
CA ALA A 103 -8.42 20.19 2.29
C ALA A 103 -7.26 19.88 3.25
N GLN A 104 -7.35 20.31 4.51
CA GLN A 104 -6.36 19.99 5.54
C GLN A 104 -6.32 18.50 5.86
N GLN A 105 -7.48 17.86 5.94
CA GLN A 105 -7.56 16.42 6.20
C GLN A 105 -7.14 15.57 5.00
N ALA A 106 -7.49 15.99 3.78
CA ALA A 106 -7.00 15.34 2.56
C ALA A 106 -5.47 15.44 2.43
N LEU A 107 -4.88 16.57 2.85
CA LEU A 107 -3.43 16.71 2.92
C LEU A 107 -2.82 15.81 4.00
N ALA A 108 -3.44 15.71 5.18
CA ALA A 108 -3.02 14.78 6.23
C ALA A 108 -3.13 13.31 5.79
N GLU A 109 -4.16 12.94 5.02
CA GLU A 109 -4.27 11.61 4.42
C GLU A 109 -3.12 11.35 3.44
N ALA A 110 -2.83 12.31 2.55
CA ALA A 110 -1.76 12.18 1.57
C ALA A 110 -0.38 12.02 2.22
N THR A 111 -0.07 12.78 3.28
CA THR A 111 1.21 12.63 3.99
C THR A 111 1.32 11.28 4.70
N ARG A 112 0.22 10.78 5.29
CA ARG A 112 0.21 9.44 5.92
C ARG A 112 0.38 8.32 4.91
N ILE A 113 -0.24 8.43 3.73
CA ILE A 113 -0.04 7.48 2.65
C ILE A 113 1.42 7.48 2.19
N ASP A 114 2.03 8.66 2.07
CA ASP A 114 3.43 8.78 1.65
C ASP A 114 4.41 8.24 2.72
N GLU A 115 4.14 8.48 4.01
CA GLU A 115 4.89 7.86 5.11
C GLU A 115 4.84 6.33 5.07
N ILE A 116 3.66 5.75 4.85
CA ILE A 116 3.49 4.29 4.74
C ILE A 116 4.20 3.78 3.49
N ARG A 117 4.05 4.45 2.35
CA ARG A 117 4.74 4.10 1.10
C ARG A 117 6.25 4.11 1.28
N GLY A 118 6.80 5.14 1.94
CA GLY A 118 8.22 5.24 2.24
C GLY A 118 8.71 4.07 3.10
N ARG A 119 7.96 3.71 4.15
CA ARG A 119 8.28 2.53 4.98
C ARG A 119 8.26 1.23 4.18
N VAL A 120 7.19 1.01 3.39
CA VAL A 120 7.06 -0.16 2.52
C VAL A 120 8.25 -0.25 1.57
N LEU A 121 8.62 0.84 0.91
CA LEU A 121 9.78 0.88 0.01
C LEU A 121 11.07 0.50 0.75
N THR A 122 11.29 1.03 1.95
CA THR A 122 12.50 0.66 2.72
C THR A 122 12.52 -0.81 3.11
N ASP A 123 11.36 -1.41 3.44
CA ASP A 123 11.30 -2.81 3.84
C ASP A 123 11.39 -3.77 2.65
N LEU A 124 10.88 -3.37 1.47
CA LEU A 124 11.08 -4.08 0.20
C LEU A 124 12.55 -3.99 -0.26
N ALA A 125 13.20 -2.84 -0.08
CA ALA A 125 14.63 -2.69 -0.37
C ALA A 125 15.49 -3.63 0.48
N LYS A 126 15.19 -3.76 1.79
CA LYS A 126 15.84 -4.74 2.66
C LYS A 126 15.60 -6.19 2.21
N LEU A 127 14.41 -6.51 1.71
CA LEU A 127 14.14 -7.85 1.15
C LEU A 127 15.05 -8.13 -0.05
N ARG A 128 15.16 -7.17 -0.99
CA ARG A 128 16.06 -7.28 -2.14
C ARG A 128 17.53 -7.43 -1.72
N GLU A 129 17.96 -6.69 -0.72
CA GLU A 129 19.31 -6.78 -0.15
C GLU A 129 19.57 -8.18 0.42
N LEU A 130 18.69 -8.70 1.27
CA LEU A 130 18.80 -10.04 1.85
C LEU A 130 18.74 -11.16 0.79
N GLU A 131 17.94 -11.00 -0.27
CA GLU A 131 17.88 -11.95 -1.39
C GLU A 131 19.19 -11.95 -2.19
N ALA A 132 19.78 -10.76 -2.41
CA ALA A 132 21.08 -10.63 -3.05
C ALA A 132 22.21 -11.23 -2.20
N GLU A 133 22.20 -10.98 -0.89
CA GLU A 133 23.15 -11.58 0.06
C GLU A 133 23.04 -13.11 0.07
N ARG A 134 21.81 -13.64 0.11
CA ARG A 134 21.57 -15.09 0.03
C ARG A 134 22.14 -15.69 -1.25
N ALA A 135 21.91 -15.04 -2.40
CA ALA A 135 22.47 -15.49 -3.67
C ALA A 135 24.01 -15.46 -3.67
N ALA A 136 24.61 -14.41 -3.09
CA ALA A 136 26.06 -14.31 -2.95
C ALA A 136 26.64 -15.42 -2.06
N VAL A 137 26.03 -15.70 -0.90
CA VAL A 137 26.45 -16.79 -0.02
C VAL A 137 26.26 -18.16 -0.69
N GLN A 138 25.16 -18.35 -1.41
CA GLN A 138 24.91 -19.59 -2.16
C GLN A 138 26.00 -19.85 -3.21
N THR A 139 26.40 -18.83 -3.98
CA THR A 139 27.48 -18.99 -4.97
C THR A 139 28.83 -19.31 -4.32
N ARG A 140 29.14 -18.72 -3.15
CA ARG A 140 30.34 -19.06 -2.37
C ARG A 140 30.29 -20.50 -1.85
N LEU A 141 29.13 -20.94 -1.38
CA LEU A 141 28.92 -22.29 -0.90
C LEU A 141 29.10 -23.32 -2.02
N ASP A 142 28.57 -23.06 -3.21
CA ASP A 142 28.72 -23.94 -4.38
C ASP A 142 30.19 -23.98 -4.87
N PHE A 143 30.90 -22.86 -4.77
CA PHE A 143 32.35 -22.83 -4.98
C PHE A 143 33.10 -23.70 -3.95
N HIS A 144 32.75 -23.61 -2.67
CA HIS A 144 33.36 -24.42 -1.63
C HIS A 144 33.07 -25.92 -1.80
N ARG A 145 31.86 -26.28 -2.25
CA ARG A 145 31.50 -27.66 -2.59
C ARG A 145 32.34 -28.20 -3.75
N SER A 146 32.40 -27.48 -4.87
CA SER A 146 33.19 -27.91 -6.03
C SER A 146 34.69 -28.03 -5.70
N LYS A 147 35.22 -27.12 -4.85
CA LYS A 147 36.58 -27.22 -4.34
C LYS A 147 36.80 -28.46 -3.47
N ALA A 148 35.85 -28.79 -2.59
CA ALA A 148 35.93 -29.98 -1.74
C ALA A 148 35.90 -31.27 -2.59
N ASP A 149 35.02 -31.34 -3.60
CA ASP A 149 34.93 -32.47 -4.53
C ASP A 149 36.25 -32.68 -5.28
N TRP A 150 36.84 -31.58 -5.80
CA TRP A 150 38.13 -31.62 -6.48
C TRP A 150 39.27 -32.07 -5.56
N LEU A 151 39.30 -31.58 -4.31
CA LEU A 151 40.29 -32.01 -3.31
C LEU A 151 40.12 -33.49 -2.97
N GLN A 152 38.87 -33.97 -2.85
CA GLN A 152 38.59 -35.38 -2.56
C GLN A 152 39.07 -36.28 -3.69
N GLU A 153 38.91 -35.86 -4.95
CA GLU A 153 39.45 -36.58 -6.11
C GLU A 153 40.98 -36.63 -6.10
N ARG A 154 41.66 -35.55 -5.69
CA ARG A 154 43.13 -35.56 -5.54
C ARG A 154 43.61 -36.47 -4.42
N VAL A 155 42.95 -36.48 -3.26
CA VAL A 155 43.30 -37.39 -2.18
C VAL A 155 43.14 -38.85 -2.63
N LYS A 156 42.08 -39.18 -3.37
CA LYS A 156 41.90 -40.52 -3.98
C LYS A 156 43.02 -40.90 -4.96
N LYS A 157 43.64 -39.92 -5.62
CA LYS A 157 44.79 -40.10 -6.53
C LYS A 157 46.14 -40.21 -5.79
N GLY A 158 46.16 -40.23 -4.46
CA GLY A 158 47.36 -40.49 -3.65
C GLY A 158 48.11 -39.25 -3.15
N TYR A 159 47.52 -38.06 -3.23
CA TYR A 159 48.11 -36.84 -2.65
C TYR A 159 47.73 -36.72 -1.16
N GLU A 160 48.56 -37.28 -0.27
CA GLU A 160 48.28 -37.39 1.18
C GLU A 160 48.27 -36.03 1.93
N GLY A 161 48.95 -35.01 1.41
CA GLY A 161 49.05 -33.68 2.05
C GLY A 161 47.80 -32.78 1.93
N ASP A 162 46.71 -33.26 1.34
CA ASP A 162 45.50 -32.47 1.10
C ASP A 162 44.34 -32.78 2.08
N VAL A 163 44.53 -33.69 3.04
CA VAL A 163 43.50 -34.04 4.05
C VAL A 163 43.20 -32.86 4.99
N GLU A 164 44.21 -32.11 5.42
CA GLU A 164 44.01 -30.92 6.25
C GLU A 164 43.26 -29.81 5.49
N LYS A 165 43.57 -29.63 4.20
CA LYS A 165 42.85 -28.70 3.32
C LYS A 165 41.40 -29.12 3.07
N LEU A 166 41.11 -30.42 3.08
CA LEU A 166 39.74 -30.93 3.04
C LEU A 166 38.97 -30.57 4.30
N TRP A 167 39.61 -30.68 5.46
CA TRP A 167 38.99 -30.28 6.72
C TRP A 167 38.71 -28.78 6.78
N GLU A 168 39.66 -27.94 6.36
CA GLU A 168 39.45 -26.49 6.24
C GLU A 168 38.33 -26.14 5.26
N ALA A 169 38.26 -26.83 4.12
CA ALA A 169 37.20 -26.64 3.14
C ALA A 169 35.82 -27.05 3.70
N ALA A 170 35.74 -28.16 4.42
CA ALA A 170 34.54 -28.62 5.09
C ALA A 170 34.07 -27.63 6.18
N GLN A 171 35.00 -27.08 6.96
CA GLN A 171 34.70 -26.06 7.97
C GLN A 171 34.11 -24.79 7.32
N LYS A 172 34.74 -24.30 6.24
CA LYS A 172 34.24 -23.14 5.47
C LYS A 172 32.88 -23.42 4.83
N GLN A 173 32.69 -24.62 4.28
CA GLN A 173 31.39 -25.03 3.74
C GLN A 173 30.30 -25.02 4.83
N ASN A 174 30.61 -25.51 6.03
CA ASN A 174 29.65 -25.53 7.13
C ASN A 174 29.30 -24.10 7.60
N THR A 175 30.28 -23.19 7.66
CA THR A 175 30.02 -21.78 8.01
C THR A 175 29.15 -21.08 6.97
N GLU A 176 29.41 -21.32 5.68
CA GLU A 176 28.59 -20.74 4.61
C GLU A 176 27.18 -21.38 4.60
N ALA A 177 27.05 -22.68 4.88
CA ALA A 177 25.75 -23.34 4.97
C ALA A 177 24.91 -22.81 6.13
N ALA A 178 25.52 -22.57 7.29
CA ALA A 178 24.87 -21.92 8.42
C ALA A 178 24.46 -20.47 8.09
N ALA A 179 25.28 -19.75 7.32
CA ALA A 179 24.94 -18.41 6.84
C ALA A 179 23.72 -18.42 5.90
N VAL A 180 23.63 -19.39 4.96
CA VAL A 180 22.44 -19.56 4.12
C VAL A 180 21.19 -19.81 4.97
N GLN A 181 21.24 -20.75 5.92
CA GLN A 181 20.09 -21.04 6.79
C GLN A 181 19.65 -19.83 7.62
N ARG A 182 20.62 -19.08 8.14
CA ARG A 182 20.34 -17.83 8.86
C ARG A 182 19.64 -16.81 7.96
N LEU A 183 20.14 -16.62 6.73
CA LEU A 183 19.55 -15.69 5.77
C LEU A 183 18.14 -16.15 5.34
N ASP A 184 17.90 -17.44 5.16
CA ASP A 184 16.58 -17.99 4.87
C ASP A 184 15.56 -17.68 5.97
N LEU A 185 15.95 -17.79 7.24
CA LEU A 185 15.10 -17.43 8.37
C LEU A 185 14.82 -15.93 8.43
N LEU A 186 15.83 -15.09 8.18
CA LEU A 186 15.67 -13.62 8.13
C LEU A 186 14.76 -13.19 6.98
N LEU A 187 14.92 -13.79 5.79
CA LEU A 187 14.03 -13.55 4.65
C LEU A 187 12.59 -13.96 4.96
N ALA A 188 12.38 -15.12 5.57
CA ALA A 188 11.04 -15.56 5.96
C ALA A 188 10.39 -14.60 6.98
N ALA A 189 11.16 -14.12 7.96
CA ALA A 189 10.69 -13.14 8.94
C ALA A 189 10.35 -11.79 8.28
N GLN A 190 11.24 -11.27 7.43
CA GLN A 190 11.04 -10.00 6.73
C GLN A 190 9.84 -10.06 5.77
N ARG A 191 9.66 -11.17 5.04
CA ARG A 191 8.48 -11.36 4.16
C ARG A 191 7.17 -11.33 4.94
N ARG A 192 7.13 -11.94 6.12
CA ARG A 192 5.94 -11.86 7.00
C ARG A 192 5.70 -10.44 7.50
N GLN A 193 6.74 -9.72 7.90
CA GLN A 193 6.61 -8.32 8.32
C GLN A 193 6.02 -7.43 7.22
N VAL A 194 6.52 -7.55 5.99
CA VAL A 194 5.99 -6.82 4.84
C VAL A 194 4.55 -7.25 4.52
N ALA A 195 4.27 -8.55 4.56
CA ALA A 195 2.92 -9.08 4.31
C ALA A 195 1.89 -8.53 5.31
N HIS A 196 2.24 -8.41 6.59
CA HIS A 196 1.34 -7.85 7.61
C HIS A 196 0.96 -6.39 7.38
N LEU A 197 1.72 -5.62 6.58
CA LEU A 197 1.35 -4.26 6.22
C LEU A 197 0.07 -4.20 5.36
N ALA A 198 -0.31 -5.29 4.70
CA ALA A 198 -1.56 -5.43 3.96
C ALA A 198 -2.76 -5.86 4.84
N GLY A 199 -2.59 -5.96 6.16
CA GLY A 199 -3.68 -6.26 7.09
C GLY A 199 -4.28 -7.65 6.87
N GLU A 200 -5.59 -7.72 6.63
CA GLU A 200 -6.32 -8.99 6.43
C GLU A 200 -5.87 -9.74 5.17
N GLN A 201 -5.34 -9.04 4.16
CA GLN A 201 -4.87 -9.61 2.89
C GLN A 201 -3.36 -9.97 2.92
N TRP A 202 -2.81 -10.32 4.08
CA TRP A 202 -1.38 -10.61 4.21
C TRP A 202 -0.96 -11.89 3.46
N GLU A 203 -1.81 -12.92 3.41
CA GLU A 203 -1.50 -14.22 2.82
C GLU A 203 -1.22 -14.17 1.30
N PRO A 204 -2.06 -13.54 0.44
CA PRO A 204 -1.76 -13.43 -0.98
C PRO A 204 -0.48 -12.63 -1.25
N LEU A 205 -0.23 -11.58 -0.46
CA LEU A 205 1.00 -10.79 -0.56
C LEU A 205 2.23 -11.61 -0.14
N PHE A 206 2.14 -12.40 0.92
CA PHE A 206 3.21 -13.29 1.34
C PHE A 206 3.56 -14.31 0.25
N ASN A 207 2.56 -14.95 -0.36
CA ASN A 207 2.76 -15.91 -1.45
C ASN A 207 3.37 -15.23 -2.69
N TYR A 208 2.96 -14.00 -3.00
CA TYR A 208 3.56 -13.22 -4.07
C TYR A 208 5.04 -12.91 -3.82
N LEU A 209 5.39 -12.41 -2.62
CA LEU A 209 6.78 -12.12 -2.23
C LEU A 209 7.65 -13.39 -2.12
N ALA A 210 7.04 -14.54 -1.89
CA ALA A 210 7.71 -15.85 -1.92
C ALA A 210 7.88 -16.40 -3.35
N ASN A 211 7.40 -15.70 -4.39
CA ASN A 211 7.31 -16.16 -5.78
C ASN A 211 6.46 -17.44 -5.95
N GLN A 212 5.47 -17.65 -5.08
CA GLN A 212 4.60 -18.84 -5.04
C GLN A 212 3.21 -18.58 -5.64
N GLY A 213 2.89 -17.34 -6.03
CA GLY A 213 1.58 -16.99 -6.56
C GLY A 213 1.55 -15.60 -7.20
N LYS A 214 0.36 -15.21 -7.68
CA LYS A 214 0.07 -13.86 -8.19
C LYS A 214 -0.77 -13.10 -7.18
N LEU A 215 -0.67 -11.77 -7.19
CA LEU A 215 -1.58 -10.93 -6.42
C LEU A 215 -2.99 -11.00 -7.03
N PRO A 216 -4.04 -11.06 -6.21
CA PRO A 216 -5.41 -10.91 -6.69
C PRO A 216 -5.63 -9.47 -7.18
N GLU A 217 -6.37 -9.34 -8.29
CA GLU A 217 -6.79 -8.05 -8.88
C GLU A 217 -7.83 -7.33 -8.00
#